data_AF-A0A6U2H9F8-F1
#
_entry.id   AF-A0A6U2H9F8-F1
#
_cell.length_a   1.000
_cell.length_b   1.000
_cell.length_c   1.000
_cell.angle_alpha   90.00
_cell.angle_beta   90.00
_cell.angle_gamma   90.00
#
_symmetry.space_group_name_H-M   'P 1'
#
loop_
_entity.id
_entity.type
_entity.pdbx_description
1 polymer ?
#
loop_
_entity_poly.entity_id
_entity_poly.type
_entity_poly.pdbx_seq_one_letter_code
_entity_poly.pdbx_strand_id
1 'polypeptide(L)'
;VVLPLCDVNGVPCVLFEKRSRHLRAHPDEVCLPGGMVSVGDDKSIVSTCLREMGEEIGGLDMANVVVLGVLRCNWGEVHHLVGVAVTPVVCYIGEISDLSLTPNPDEVAEVFTVPLSSILNRERWVHREGYAPIFTGGPHLVWGLTGYIVERFLKDVMAGYNVELPPDDLTVDGQE
;
A
#
# COMPACT_ATOMS: atom_id res chain seq x y z
N VAL A 1 -2.66 6.58 -5.23
CA VAL A 1 -2.80 5.26 -4.57
C VAL A 1 -3.26 5.49 -3.13
N VAL A 2 -4.04 4.56 -2.59
CA VAL A 2 -4.55 4.57 -1.22
C VAL A 2 -3.76 3.56 -0.40
N LEU A 3 -3.34 3.91 0.81
CA LEU A 3 -2.92 2.97 1.85
C LEU A 3 -4.12 2.75 2.78
N PRO A 4 -4.95 1.72 2.57
CA PRO A 4 -6.17 1.49 3.34
C PRO A 4 -5.85 0.73 4.63
N LEU A 5 -6.00 1.44 5.76
CA LEU A 5 -6.06 0.84 7.09
C LEU A 5 -7.48 0.33 7.34
N CYS A 6 -7.60 -0.88 7.85
CA CYS A 6 -8.87 -1.52 8.17
C CYS A 6 -8.75 -2.32 9.46
N ASP A 7 -9.89 -2.72 10.01
CA ASP A 7 -9.94 -3.78 11.01
C ASP A 7 -10.49 -5.06 10.38
N VAL A 8 -9.97 -6.20 10.84
CA VAL A 8 -10.50 -7.53 10.51
C VAL A 8 -10.73 -8.27 11.82
N ASN A 9 -11.99 -8.40 12.21
CA ASN A 9 -12.40 -8.94 13.52
C ASN A 9 -11.70 -8.19 14.69
N GLY A 10 -11.62 -6.86 14.61
CA GLY A 10 -10.94 -6.02 15.59
C GLY A 10 -9.41 -6.06 15.55
N VAL A 11 -8.81 -6.70 14.54
CA VAL A 11 -7.36 -6.70 14.32
C VAL A 11 -7.00 -5.63 13.28
N PRO A 12 -6.16 -4.63 13.63
CA PRO A 12 -5.70 -3.63 12.67
C PRO A 12 -4.88 -4.26 11.55
N CYS A 13 -5.24 -3.93 10.32
CA CYS A 13 -4.72 -4.50 9.08
C CYS A 13 -4.49 -3.42 8.02
N VAL A 14 -3.68 -3.75 7.02
CA VAL A 14 -3.60 -3.02 5.75
C VAL A 14 -4.24 -3.90 4.68
N LEU A 15 -5.11 -3.31 3.86
CA LEU A 15 -5.70 -3.98 2.70
C LEU A 15 -4.80 -3.79 1.47
N PHE A 16 -4.60 -4.88 0.74
CA PHE A 16 -3.85 -4.93 -0.50
C PHE A 16 -4.69 -5.60 -1.59
N GLU A 17 -4.30 -5.36 -2.82
CA GLU A 17 -4.83 -6.06 -3.97
C GLU A 17 -3.71 -6.71 -4.77
N LYS A 18 -4.07 -7.80 -5.46
CA LYS A 18 -3.23 -8.42 -6.46
C LYS A 18 -3.82 -8.14 -7.83
N ARG A 19 -3.01 -7.56 -8.71
CA ARG A 19 -3.44 -7.15 -10.05
C ARG A 19 -3.82 -8.35 -10.91
N SER A 20 -4.87 -8.19 -11.71
CA SER A 20 -5.29 -9.19 -12.68
C SER A 20 -4.16 -9.49 -13.68
N ARG A 21 -3.96 -10.78 -13.96
CA ARG A 21 -2.96 -11.28 -14.93
C ARG A 21 -3.16 -10.74 -16.35
N HIS A 22 -4.35 -10.23 -16.65
CA HIS A 22 -4.73 -9.75 -17.98
C HIS A 22 -4.33 -8.29 -18.21
N LEU A 23 -3.81 -7.61 -17.19
CA LEU A 23 -3.38 -6.23 -17.30
C LEU A 23 -2.05 -6.10 -18.06
N ARG A 24 -1.94 -5.02 -18.83
CA ARG A 24 -0.76 -4.72 -19.66
C ARG A 24 0.48 -4.34 -18.84
N ALA A 25 0.30 -3.90 -17.60
CA ALA A 25 1.36 -3.47 -16.71
C ALA A 25 1.23 -4.18 -15.35
N HIS A 26 2.36 -4.65 -14.83
CA HIS A 26 2.49 -5.27 -13.50
C HIS A 26 1.49 -6.41 -13.22
N PRO A 27 1.31 -7.39 -14.14
CA PRO A 27 0.40 -8.51 -13.90
C PRO A 27 0.87 -9.34 -12.71
N ASP A 28 -0.09 -9.82 -11.89
CA ASP A 28 0.14 -10.63 -10.69
C ASP A 28 0.97 -9.95 -9.57
N GLU A 29 1.30 -8.66 -9.69
CA GLU A 29 1.98 -7.91 -8.64
C GLU A 29 1.00 -7.46 -7.55
N VAL A 30 1.50 -7.34 -6.32
CA VAL A 30 0.76 -6.74 -5.20
C VAL A 30 0.88 -5.23 -5.28
N CYS A 31 -0.26 -4.54 -5.25
CA CYS A 31 -0.31 -3.10 -5.17
C CYS A 31 -1.29 -2.60 -4.10
N LEU A 32 -1.16 -1.30 -3.87
CA LEU A 32 -2.15 -0.49 -3.19
C LEU A 32 -3.20 -0.06 -4.23
N PRO A 33 -4.49 0.03 -3.86
CA PRO A 33 -5.52 0.52 -4.77
C PRO A 33 -5.19 1.92 -5.29
N GLY A 34 -5.49 2.19 -6.54
CA GLY A 34 -5.39 3.50 -7.14
C GLY A 34 -4.93 3.50 -8.59
N GLY A 35 -5.25 4.59 -9.27
CA GLY A 35 -4.87 4.80 -10.66
C GLY A 35 -4.47 6.24 -10.95
N MET A 36 -4.65 6.59 -12.23
CA MET A 36 -4.26 7.88 -12.77
C MET A 36 -5.32 8.95 -12.49
N VAL A 37 -4.87 10.20 -12.36
CA VAL A 37 -5.79 11.34 -12.24
C VAL A 37 -6.61 11.47 -13.53
N SER A 38 -7.95 11.48 -13.42
CA SER A 38 -8.83 11.83 -14.54
C SER A 38 -8.97 13.35 -14.61
N VAL A 39 -8.27 13.95 -15.58
CA VAL A 39 -8.26 15.41 -15.76
C VAL A 39 -9.65 15.89 -16.17
N GLY A 40 -10.30 16.65 -15.29
CA GLY A 40 -11.63 17.23 -15.51
C GLY A 40 -12.70 16.64 -14.60
N ASP A 41 -12.54 15.37 -14.19
CA ASP A 41 -13.47 14.69 -13.28
C ASP A 41 -13.01 14.77 -11.83
N ASP A 42 -11.70 14.65 -11.60
CA ASP A 42 -11.11 14.63 -10.27
C ASP A 42 -10.82 16.05 -9.75
N LYS A 43 -11.37 16.37 -8.58
CA LYS A 43 -11.22 17.68 -7.92
C LYS A 43 -9.92 17.78 -7.11
N SER A 44 -9.34 16.65 -6.72
CA SER A 44 -8.08 16.56 -5.98
C SER A 44 -7.45 15.18 -6.12
N ILE A 45 -6.20 15.04 -5.69
CA ILE A 45 -5.54 13.73 -5.59
C ILE A 45 -6.31 12.77 -4.67
N VAL A 46 -6.90 13.29 -3.60
CA VAL A 46 -7.73 12.49 -2.68
C VAL A 46 -8.99 11.99 -3.41
N SER A 47 -9.64 12.82 -4.23
CA SER A 47 -10.81 12.36 -5.00
C SER A 47 -10.44 11.28 -6.00
N THR A 48 -9.31 11.41 -6.70
CA THR A 48 -8.78 10.34 -7.56
C THR A 48 -8.59 9.05 -6.78
N CYS A 49 -7.91 9.12 -5.64
CA CYS A 49 -7.59 7.93 -4.85
C CYS A 49 -8.86 7.23 -4.31
N LEU A 50 -9.86 7.99 -3.86
CA LEU A 50 -11.12 7.41 -3.39
C LEU A 50 -11.98 6.84 -4.52
N ARG A 51 -12.01 7.49 -5.69
CA ARG A 51 -12.71 6.98 -6.88
C ARG A 51 -12.13 5.64 -7.30
N GLU A 52 -10.81 5.59 -7.52
CA GLU A 52 -10.10 4.40 -7.99
C GLU A 52 -10.25 3.24 -6.99
N MET A 53 -10.07 3.48 -5.68
CA MET A 53 -10.31 2.44 -4.68
C MET A 53 -11.76 1.94 -4.68
N GLY A 54 -12.73 2.82 -4.91
CA GLY A 54 -14.13 2.43 -5.04
C GLY A 54 -14.42 1.58 -6.28
N GLU A 55 -13.76 1.88 -7.40
CA GLU A 55 -13.85 1.15 -8.67
C GLU A 55 -13.16 -0.22 -8.60
N GLU A 56 -11.96 -0.30 -8.02
CA GLU A 56 -11.14 -1.51 -7.93
C GLU A 56 -11.64 -2.48 -6.86
N ILE A 57 -11.90 -2.01 -5.63
CA ILE A 57 -12.24 -2.87 -4.49
C ILE A 57 -13.74 -3.18 -4.41
N GLY A 58 -14.59 -2.19 -4.68
CA GLY A 58 -16.04 -2.30 -4.60
C GLY A 58 -16.59 -2.70 -3.22
N GLY A 59 -17.89 -2.57 -3.01
CA GLY A 59 -18.55 -2.98 -1.76
C GLY A 59 -18.18 -2.16 -0.51
N LEU A 60 -17.37 -1.11 -0.66
CA LEU A 60 -17.02 -0.16 0.40
C LEU A 60 -18.08 0.93 0.52
N ASP A 61 -18.50 1.24 1.75
CA ASP A 61 -19.25 2.47 2.01
C ASP A 61 -18.28 3.66 2.02
N MET A 62 -18.13 4.29 0.86
CA MET A 62 -17.24 5.43 0.67
C MET A 62 -17.57 6.62 1.59
N ALA A 63 -18.78 6.70 2.15
CA ALA A 63 -19.12 7.75 3.12
C ALA A 63 -18.47 7.52 4.49
N ASN A 64 -18.10 6.28 4.81
CA ASN A 64 -17.44 5.92 6.08
C ASN A 64 -15.91 5.88 5.97
N VAL A 65 -15.36 6.09 4.77
CA VAL A 65 -13.91 6.18 4.58
C VAL A 65 -13.40 7.49 5.16
N VAL A 66 -12.48 7.38 6.14
CA VAL A 66 -11.85 8.53 6.78
C VAL A 66 -10.46 8.73 6.19
N VAL A 67 -10.24 9.87 5.54
CA VAL A 67 -8.91 10.26 5.05
C VAL A 67 -8.08 10.75 6.23
N LEU A 68 -6.99 10.05 6.55
CA LEU A 68 -6.11 10.36 7.68
C LEU A 68 -5.00 11.34 7.29
N GLY A 69 -4.54 11.27 6.05
CA GLY A 69 -3.52 12.18 5.56
C GLY A 69 -2.93 11.77 4.21
N VAL A 70 -2.02 12.61 3.72
CA VAL A 70 -1.27 12.37 2.49
C VAL A 70 0.19 12.13 2.88
N LEU A 71 0.74 10.98 2.47
CA LEU A 71 2.12 10.63 2.75
C LEU A 71 3.06 11.44 1.85
N ARG A 72 4.11 12.01 2.43
CA ARG A 72 5.17 12.68 1.67
C ARG A 72 6.29 11.70 1.38
N CYS A 73 6.34 11.24 0.14
CA CYS A 73 7.42 10.37 -0.33
C CYS A 73 8.52 11.19 -1.02
N ASN A 74 9.76 10.76 -0.81
CA ASN A 74 10.91 11.33 -1.51
C ASN A 74 11.18 10.52 -2.79
N TRP A 75 10.57 10.94 -3.89
CA TRP A 75 10.69 10.24 -5.17
C TRP A 75 12.12 10.21 -5.74
N GLY A 76 13.04 11.03 -5.22
CA GLY A 76 14.46 10.95 -5.55
C GLY A 76 15.12 9.63 -5.13
N GLU A 77 14.63 8.99 -4.07
CA GLU A 77 15.15 7.71 -3.56
C GLU A 77 14.75 6.52 -4.43
N VAL A 78 13.62 6.66 -5.15
CA VAL A 78 12.99 5.58 -5.91
C VAL A 78 12.74 5.96 -7.37
N HIS A 79 13.48 6.93 -7.90
CA HIS A 79 13.26 7.46 -9.25
C HIS A 79 13.37 6.39 -10.36
N HIS A 80 14.09 5.30 -10.11
CA HIS A 80 14.18 4.15 -11.02
C HIS A 80 12.95 3.23 -11.00
N LEU A 81 12.11 3.33 -9.97
CA LEU A 81 10.90 2.52 -9.78
C LEU A 81 9.64 3.20 -10.31
N VAL A 82 9.69 4.50 -10.58
CA VAL A 82 8.53 5.30 -10.98
C VAL A 82 8.85 6.22 -12.15
N GLY A 83 8.21 5.97 -13.29
CA GLY A 83 8.18 6.89 -14.43
C GLY A 83 7.12 7.99 -14.29
N VAL A 84 6.37 8.01 -13.19
CA VAL A 84 5.25 8.93 -12.91
C VAL A 84 5.26 9.33 -11.43
N ALA A 85 4.88 10.57 -11.13
CA ALA A 85 4.73 11.02 -9.75
C ALA A 85 3.52 10.33 -9.11
N VAL A 86 3.77 9.58 -8.04
CA VAL A 86 2.72 8.92 -7.25
C VAL A 86 2.44 9.75 -6.00
N THR A 87 1.26 9.62 -5.42
CA THR A 87 0.94 10.27 -4.13
C THR A 87 0.10 9.30 -3.30
N PRO A 88 0.65 8.79 -2.18
CA PRO A 88 -0.10 7.90 -1.29
C PRO A 88 -1.03 8.69 -0.37
N VAL A 89 -2.30 8.29 -0.33
CA VAL A 89 -3.30 8.81 0.61
C VAL A 89 -3.58 7.72 1.63
N VAL A 90 -3.41 8.00 2.91
CA VAL A 90 -3.72 7.05 3.99
C VAL A 90 -5.17 7.23 4.39
N CYS A 91 -5.92 6.14 4.35
CA CYS A 91 -7.34 6.12 4.70
C CYS A 91 -7.60 5.06 5.77
N TYR A 92 -8.59 5.28 6.63
CA TYR A 92 -9.21 4.24 7.42
C TYR A 92 -10.56 3.88 6.81
N ILE A 93 -10.76 2.61 6.47
CA ILE A 93 -11.95 2.11 5.77
C ILE A 93 -12.91 1.35 6.68
N GLY A 94 -12.62 1.29 7.99
CA GLY A 94 -13.46 0.61 8.97
C GLY A 94 -13.17 -0.89 9.11
N GLU A 95 -14.10 -1.58 9.77
CA GLU A 95 -14.11 -3.03 9.92
C GLU A 95 -14.62 -3.68 8.62
N ILE A 96 -13.83 -4.59 8.05
CA ILE A 96 -14.13 -5.21 6.76
C ILE A 96 -14.57 -6.67 6.87
N SER A 97 -14.48 -7.31 8.04
CA SER A 97 -14.85 -8.72 8.20
C SER A 97 -16.33 -9.01 7.88
N ASP A 98 -17.19 -7.99 7.98
CA ASP A 98 -18.61 -8.05 7.61
C ASP A 98 -18.91 -7.54 6.20
N LEU A 99 -17.91 -7.01 5.48
CA LEU A 99 -18.11 -6.44 4.15
C LEU A 99 -18.04 -7.51 3.06
N SER A 100 -19.06 -7.52 2.21
CA SER A 100 -19.00 -8.22 0.92
C SER A 100 -18.27 -7.34 -0.09
N LEU A 101 -16.93 -7.31 -0.02
CA LEU A 101 -16.12 -6.65 -1.04
C LEU A 101 -16.45 -7.24 -2.41
N THR A 102 -16.50 -6.39 -3.44
CA THR A 102 -16.82 -6.81 -4.80
C THR A 102 -15.74 -6.30 -5.76
N PRO A 103 -14.53 -6.89 -5.73
CA PRO A 103 -13.42 -6.40 -6.53
C PRO A 103 -13.74 -6.50 -8.02
N ASN A 104 -13.31 -5.52 -8.80
CA ASN A 104 -13.46 -5.53 -10.24
C ASN A 104 -12.55 -6.63 -10.84
N PRO A 105 -13.09 -7.73 -11.40
CA PRO A 105 -12.28 -8.85 -11.87
C PRO A 105 -11.38 -8.51 -13.07
N ASP A 106 -11.70 -7.43 -13.79
CA ASP A 106 -10.89 -6.98 -14.92
C ASP A 106 -9.55 -6.38 -14.46
N GLU A 107 -9.48 -5.88 -13.22
CA GLU A 107 -8.32 -5.17 -12.69
C GLU A 107 -7.72 -5.86 -11.47
N VAL A 108 -8.54 -6.48 -10.63
CA VAL A 108 -8.16 -7.09 -9.35
C VAL A 108 -8.46 -8.59 -9.36
N ALA A 109 -7.41 -9.40 -9.24
CA ALA A 109 -7.55 -10.85 -9.12
C ALA A 109 -7.88 -11.29 -7.69
N GLU A 110 -7.37 -10.57 -6.70
CA GLU A 110 -7.49 -10.93 -5.29
C GLU A 110 -7.37 -9.69 -4.42
N VAL A 111 -8.17 -9.62 -3.36
CA VAL A 111 -8.01 -8.65 -2.27
C VAL A 111 -7.68 -9.43 -1.00
N PHE A 112 -6.70 -8.96 -0.26
CA PHE A 112 -6.28 -9.58 0.99
C PHE A 112 -5.83 -8.54 1.99
N THR A 113 -5.81 -8.92 3.27
CA THR A 113 -5.32 -8.08 4.34
C THR A 113 -4.08 -8.68 4.99
N VAL A 114 -3.23 -7.79 5.51
CA VAL A 114 -2.10 -8.18 6.35
C VAL A 114 -2.21 -7.45 7.68
N PRO A 115 -2.14 -8.17 8.81
CA PRO A 115 -2.12 -7.54 10.13
C PRO A 115 -1.00 -6.51 10.24
N LEU A 116 -1.30 -5.35 10.79
CA LEU A 116 -0.32 -4.30 10.98
C LEU A 116 0.82 -4.79 11.89
N SER A 117 0.54 -5.65 12.87
CA SER A 117 1.57 -6.30 13.70
C SER A 117 2.57 -7.15 12.90
N SER A 118 2.13 -7.79 11.81
CA SER A 118 3.01 -8.51 10.88
C SER A 118 3.87 -7.53 10.08
N ILE A 119 3.27 -6.45 9.58
CA ILE A 119 3.95 -5.38 8.85
C ILE A 119 5.00 -4.67 9.74
N LEU A 120 4.74 -4.52 11.04
CA LEU A 120 5.67 -3.94 12.00
C LEU A 120 6.82 -4.87 12.39
N ASN A 121 6.73 -6.17 12.11
CA ASN A 121 7.79 -7.11 12.43
C ASN A 121 8.95 -6.95 11.43
N ARG A 122 10.07 -6.40 11.91
CA ARG A 122 11.29 -6.18 11.12
C ARG A 122 11.85 -7.43 10.46
N GLU A 123 11.73 -8.61 11.08
CA GLU A 123 12.25 -9.87 10.51
C GLU A 123 11.52 -10.29 9.23
N ARG A 124 10.36 -9.68 8.96
CA ARG A 124 9.56 -9.91 7.75
C ARG A 124 9.91 -8.94 6.62
N TRP A 125 10.93 -8.10 6.80
CA TRP A 125 11.43 -7.19 5.79
C TRP A 125 12.85 -7.57 5.35
N VAL A 126 13.06 -7.56 4.04
CA VAL A 126 14.36 -7.78 3.42
C VAL A 126 14.80 -6.50 2.73
N HIS A 127 15.96 -6.00 3.13
CA HIS A 127 16.60 -4.82 2.57
C HIS A 127 17.85 -5.23 1.80
N ARG A 128 18.03 -4.63 0.62
CA ARG A 128 19.24 -4.77 -0.19
C ARG A 128 19.63 -3.41 -0.71
N GLU A 129 20.92 -3.10 -0.65
CA GLU A 129 21.43 -1.82 -1.13
C GLU A 129 21.04 -1.58 -2.59
N GLY A 130 20.46 -0.42 -2.87
CA GLY A 130 20.01 -0.05 -4.22
C GLY A 130 18.68 -0.68 -4.68
N TYR A 131 17.98 -1.42 -3.81
CA TYR A 131 16.66 -2.01 -4.13
C TYR A 131 15.58 -1.54 -3.15
N ALA A 132 14.33 -1.54 -3.61
CA ALA A 132 13.18 -1.34 -2.74
C ALA A 132 13.07 -2.45 -1.68
N PRO A 133 12.55 -2.12 -0.48
CA PRO A 133 12.33 -3.10 0.56
C PRO A 133 11.29 -4.14 0.13
N ILE A 134 11.50 -5.39 0.55
CA ILE A 134 10.60 -6.51 0.26
C ILE A 134 10.01 -7.00 1.57
N PHE A 135 8.69 -6.97 1.68
CA PHE A 135 7.96 -7.55 2.78
C PHE A 135 7.50 -8.98 2.45
N THR A 136 7.83 -9.91 3.33
CA THR A 136 7.59 -11.37 3.19
C THR A 136 6.55 -11.90 4.16
N GLY A 137 5.93 -11.01 4.93
CA GLY A 137 5.06 -11.35 6.07
C GLY A 137 3.58 -11.56 5.76
N GLY A 138 3.19 -11.52 4.48
CA GLY A 138 1.82 -11.69 4.01
C GLY A 138 1.65 -12.94 3.15
N PRO A 139 0.46 -13.17 2.58
CA PRO A 139 0.23 -14.28 1.65
C PRO A 139 0.99 -14.12 0.32
N HIS A 140 1.35 -12.89 -0.04
CA HIS A 140 2.13 -12.54 -1.23
C HIS A 140 3.29 -11.63 -0.85
N LEU A 141 4.34 -11.61 -1.68
CA LEU A 141 5.46 -10.68 -1.52
C LEU A 141 5.00 -9.26 -1.87
N VAL A 142 5.32 -8.30 -1.01
CA VAL A 142 5.09 -6.87 -1.27
C VAL A 142 6.44 -6.22 -1.51
N TRP A 143 6.67 -5.69 -2.71
CA TRP A 143 7.97 -5.18 -3.15
C TRP A 143 7.79 -3.96 -4.06
N GLY A 144 8.91 -3.43 -4.56
CA GLY A 144 8.92 -2.29 -5.47
C GLY A 144 8.32 -1.03 -4.83
N LEU A 145 7.54 -0.29 -5.60
CA LEU A 145 6.90 0.94 -5.14
C LEU A 145 5.97 0.69 -3.94
N THR A 146 5.20 -0.40 -3.97
CA THR A 146 4.28 -0.78 -2.90
C THR A 146 5.05 -1.00 -1.59
N GLY A 147 6.13 -1.78 -1.63
CA GLY A 147 7.01 -2.01 -0.47
C GLY A 147 7.59 -0.72 0.10
N TYR A 148 8.09 0.16 -0.78
CA TYR A 148 8.61 1.47 -0.39
C TYR A 148 7.56 2.35 0.31
N ILE A 149 6.35 2.44 -0.24
CA ILE A 149 5.27 3.27 0.35
C ILE A 149 4.89 2.75 1.73
N VAL A 150 4.74 1.42 1.88
CA VAL A 150 4.39 0.81 3.17
C VAL A 150 5.49 1.07 4.20
N GLU A 151 6.77 0.85 3.85
CA GLU A 151 7.87 1.15 4.77
C GLU A 151 7.90 2.63 5.14
N ARG A 152 7.72 3.53 4.16
CA ARG A 152 7.70 4.98 4.41
C ARG A 152 6.59 5.35 5.40
N PHE A 153 5.42 4.74 5.29
CA PHE A 153 4.34 4.91 6.26
C PHE A 153 4.76 4.48 7.67
N LEU A 154 5.47 3.35 7.81
CA LEU A 154 5.99 2.92 9.11
C LEU A 154 6.98 3.93 9.70
N LYS A 155 7.95 4.37 8.89
CA LYS A 155 9.02 5.30 9.32
C LYS A 155 8.50 6.70 9.63
N ASP A 156 7.50 7.19 8.93
CA ASP A 156 7.01 8.57 9.12
C ASP A 156 5.88 8.68 10.16
N VAL A 157 5.05 7.63 10.28
CA VAL A 157 3.83 7.68 11.09
C VAL A 157 3.96 6.82 12.35
N MET A 158 4.48 5.60 12.23
CA MET A 158 4.50 4.64 13.35
C MET A 158 5.73 4.79 14.26
N ALA A 159 6.83 5.32 13.71
CA ALA A 159 8.06 5.71 14.41
C ALA A 159 7.85 6.54 15.68
N GLY A 160 6.90 7.47 15.64
CA GLY A 160 6.60 8.37 16.76
C GLY A 160 5.98 7.68 17.97
N TYR A 161 5.63 6.38 17.86
CA TYR A 161 4.89 5.62 18.87
C TYR A 161 5.73 4.56 19.60
N ASN A 162 7.06 4.73 19.64
CA ASN A 162 7.99 3.79 20.29
C ASN A 162 7.95 2.38 19.69
N VAL A 163 7.57 2.29 18.43
CA VAL A 163 7.74 1.09 17.61
C VAL A 163 9.20 1.08 17.16
N GLU A 164 9.89 0.00 17.46
CA GLU A 164 11.26 -0.21 17.00
C GLU A 164 11.29 -0.20 15.45
N LEU A 165 11.76 0.90 14.84
CA LEU A 165 11.91 1.06 13.39
C LEU A 165 13.20 0.45 12.83
N PRO A 166 13.20 -0.15 11.63
CA PRO A 166 14.46 -0.56 11.01
C PRO A 166 15.43 0.64 10.92
N PRO A 167 16.71 0.47 11.28
CA PRO A 167 17.70 1.54 11.17
C PRO A 167 17.84 1.98 9.72
N ASP A 168 18.11 3.28 9.51
CA ASP A 168 18.29 3.85 8.16
C ASP A 168 19.51 3.29 7.43
N ASP A 169 20.50 2.77 8.19
CA ASP A 169 21.74 2.21 7.66
C ASP A 169 22.03 0.84 8.30
N LEU A 170 21.90 -0.23 7.50
CA LEU A 170 22.64 -1.47 7.74
C LEU A 170 23.39 -1.81 6.47
N THR A 171 24.60 -1.27 6.37
CA THR A 171 25.66 -1.81 5.52
C THR A 171 25.84 -3.28 5.88
N VAL A 172 25.32 -4.16 5.04
CA VAL A 172 25.81 -5.54 5.01
C VAL A 172 27.02 -5.50 4.10
N ASP A 173 28.20 -5.42 4.72
CA ASP A 173 29.46 -5.67 4.04
C ASP A 173 29.32 -6.96 3.22
N GLY A 174 29.58 -6.83 1.92
CA GLY A 174 29.40 -7.91 0.97
C GLY A 174 30.17 -9.16 1.37
N GLN A 175 29.50 -10.31 1.29
CA GLN A 175 30.15 -11.58 1.07
C GLN A 175 29.39 -12.38 0.02
N GLU A 176 30.10 -12.53 -1.11
CA GLU A 176 30.06 -13.48 -2.24
C GLU A 176 28.72 -14.08 -2.72
#